data_AF-A0A7V9NLC1-F1
#
_entry.id   AF-A0A7V9NLC1-F1
#
_cell.length_a   1.000
_cell.length_b   1.000
_cell.length_c   1.000
_cell.angle_alpha   90.00
_cell.angle_beta   90.00
_cell.angle_gamma   90.00
#
_symmetry.space_group_name_H-M   'P 1'
#
loop_
_entity.id
_entity.type
_entity.pdbx_description
1 polymer ?
#
loop_
_entity_poly.entity_id
_entity_poly.type
_entity_poly.pdbx_seq_one_letter_code
_entity_poly.pdbx_strand_id
1 'polypeptide(L)' 'IDPMTGEADWNLRSSYQTEDDGTWDEINVFDVRSNSDGEGLNDEKYSSW' A
#
# COMPACT_ATOMS: atom_id res chain seq x y z
N ILE A 1 5.93 -11.01 -2.83
CA ILE A 1 4.60 -11.37 -3.38
C ILE A 1 3.58 -10.96 -2.35
N ASP A 2 2.72 -10.03 -2.70
CA ASP A 2 1.53 -9.68 -1.92
C ASP A 2 0.61 -10.90 -1.84
N PRO A 3 0.29 -11.41 -0.63
CA PRO A 3 -0.57 -12.58 -0.47
C PRO A 3 -2.03 -12.33 -0.89
N MET A 4 -2.46 -11.06 -0.98
CA MET A 4 -3.83 -10.69 -1.34
C MET A 4 -4.05 -10.70 -2.86
N THR A 5 -3.04 -10.26 -3.62
CA THR A 5 -3.12 -10.18 -5.10
C THR A 5 -2.37 -11.31 -5.81
N GLY A 6 -1.39 -11.92 -5.15
CA GLY A 6 -0.49 -12.90 -5.76
C GLY A 6 0.61 -12.28 -6.63
N GLU A 7 0.75 -10.94 -6.63
CA GLU A 7 1.70 -10.21 -7.46
C GLU A 7 2.91 -9.72 -6.64
N ALA A 8 4.00 -9.34 -7.32
CA ALA A 8 5.17 -8.75 -6.65
C ALA A 8 5.05 -7.23 -6.45
N ASP A 9 3.95 -6.63 -6.91
CA ASP A 9 3.71 -5.20 -6.88
C ASP A 9 3.15 -4.76 -5.53
N TRP A 10 3.76 -3.75 -4.93
CA TRP A 10 3.41 -3.22 -3.61
C TRP A 10 3.29 -1.71 -3.69
N ASN A 11 2.32 -1.15 -2.95
CA ASN A 11 2.25 0.28 -2.75
C ASN A 11 3.22 0.66 -1.61
N LEU A 12 4.22 1.48 -1.95
CA LEU A 12 5.28 1.90 -1.05
C LEU A 12 5.17 3.40 -0.79
N ARG A 13 5.29 3.81 0.48
CA ARG A 13 5.19 5.21 0.87
C ARG A 13 6.29 5.59 1.87
N SER A 14 6.92 6.74 1.67
CA SER A 14 7.91 7.30 2.59
C SER A 14 7.25 8.16 3.67
N SER A 15 7.96 8.46 4.76
CA SER A 15 7.47 9.39 5.80
C SER A 15 7.29 10.84 5.31
N TYR A 16 7.78 11.17 4.12
CA TYR A 16 7.63 12.50 3.52
C TYR A 16 6.43 12.59 2.56
N GLN A 17 5.78 11.46 2.30
CA GLN A 17 4.67 11.34 1.36
C GLN A 17 3.33 11.32 2.08
N THR A 18 2.35 11.97 1.47
CA THR A 18 0.93 11.97 1.85
C THR A 18 0.27 10.66 1.44
N GLU A 19 -0.98 10.46 1.87
CA GLU A 19 -1.79 9.29 1.50
C GLU A 19 -2.10 9.19 0.01
N ASP A 20 -2.22 10.34 -0.66
CA ASP A 20 -2.55 10.44 -2.08
C ASP A 20 -1.32 10.25 -2.99
N ASP A 21 -0.12 10.13 -2.43
CA ASP A 21 1.09 9.87 -3.20
C ASP A 21 1.06 8.43 -3.75
N GLY A 22 0.77 8.32 -5.05
CA GLY A 22 0.57 7.03 -5.73
C GLY A 22 1.86 6.29 -6.12
N THR A 23 3.04 6.84 -5.82
CA THR A 23 4.34 6.23 -6.14
C THR A 23 5.36 6.60 -5.09
N TRP A 24 6.27 5.68 -4.76
CA TRP A 24 7.38 5.93 -3.84
C TRP A 24 8.39 6.95 -4.40
N ASP A 25 8.88 7.84 -3.55
CA ASP A 25 9.80 8.94 -3.86
C ASP A 25 11.30 8.57 -3.75
N GLU A 26 11.62 7.28 -3.63
CA GLU A 26 12.98 6.76 -3.42
C GLU A 26 13.62 7.14 -2.06
N ILE A 27 12.82 7.66 -1.13
CA ILE A 27 13.25 8.03 0.23
C ILE A 27 12.69 7.02 1.23
N ASN A 28 13.49 6.60 2.22
CA ASN A 28 13.14 5.71 3.35
C ASN A 28 11.69 5.23 3.40
N VAL A 29 11.48 3.96 3.04
CA VAL A 29 10.15 3.33 3.10
C VAL A 29 9.66 3.30 4.54
N PHE A 30 8.48 3.85 4.77
CA PHE A 30 7.81 3.85 6.07
C PHE A 30 6.60 2.91 6.08
N ASP A 31 5.93 2.79 4.94
CA ASP A 31 4.68 2.04 4.80
C ASP A 31 4.71 1.17 3.52
N VAL A 32 4.18 -0.04 3.64
CA VAL A 32 4.13 -1.08 2.63
C VAL A 32 2.76 -1.74 2.71
N ARG A 33 1.95 -1.58 1.67
CA ARG A 33 0.55 -2.04 1.65
C ARG A 33 0.17 -2.74 0.34
N SER A 34 -0.84 -3.60 0.46
CA SER A 34 -1.35 -4.42 -0.64
C SER A 34 -2.13 -3.56 -1.64
N ASN A 35 -2.01 -3.87 -2.94
CA ASN A 35 -2.80 -3.24 -4.00
C ASN A 35 -4.20 -3.86 -4.18
N SER A 36 -4.58 -4.82 -3.33
CA SER A 36 -5.89 -5.48 -3.38
C SER A 36 -7.06 -4.51 -3.21
N ASP A 37 -8.07 -4.67 -4.07
CA ASP A 37 -9.39 -4.04 -3.94
C ASP A 37 -10.25 -4.66 -2.82
N GLY A 38 -9.74 -5.68 -2.13
CA GLY A 38 -10.44 -6.34 -1.02
C GLY A 38 -10.59 -5.45 0.22
N GLU A 39 -11.62 -5.76 1.01
CA GLU A 39 -11.92 -5.08 2.27
C GLU A 39 -11.63 -6.00 3.46
N GLY A 40 -11.14 -5.41 4.55
CA GLY A 40 -10.96 -6.07 5.84
C GLY A 40 -12.28 -6.31 6.56
N LEU A 41 -12.21 -6.97 7.72
CA LEU A 41 -13.38 -7.26 8.56
C LEU A 41 -14.07 -5.99 9.13
N ASN A 42 -13.41 -4.85 9.02
CA ASN A 42 -13.89 -3.53 9.41
C ASN A 42 -14.41 -2.72 8.21
N ASP A 43 -14.61 -3.35 7.05
CA ASP A 43 -15.06 -2.72 5.80
C ASP A 43 -14.06 -1.68 5.22
N GLU A 44 -12.83 -1.61 5.74
CA GLU A 44 -11.78 -0.77 5.19
C GLU A 44 -11.01 -1.51 4.09
N LYS A 45 -10.66 -0.82 3.01
CA LYS A 45 -9.86 -1.41 1.94
C LYS A 45 -8.42 -1.66 2.41
N TYR A 46 -7.85 -2.78 2.00
CA TYR A 46 -6.43 -3.04 2.26
C TYR A 46 -5.50 -1.99 1.63
N SER A 47 -5.96 -1.36 0.54
CA SER A 47 -5.22 -0.30 -0.16
C SER A 47 -5.32 1.09 0.49
N SER A 48 -6.25 1.31 1.43
CA SER A 48 -6.44 2.61 2.11
C SER A 48 -5.74 2.71 3.47
N TRP A 49 -5.06 1.65 3.90
CA TRP A 49 -4.24 1.65 5.11
C TRP A 49 -2.96 2.48 4.96
#